data_AF-A0AAU9FLJ6-F1
#
_entry.id   AF-A0AAU9FLJ6-F1
#
_cell.length_a   1.000
_cell.length_b   1.000
_cell.length_c   1.000
_cell.angle_alpha   90.00
_cell.angle_beta   90.00
_cell.angle_gamma   90.00
#
_symmetry.space_group_name_H-M   'P 1'
#
loop_
_entity.id
_entity.type
_entity.pdbx_description
1 polymer ?
#
loop_
_entity_poly.entity_id
_entity_poly.type
_entity_poly.pdbx_seq_one_letter_code
_entity_poly.pdbx_strand_id
1 'polypeptide(L)'
;MQQQKGEIRKNPRHRNRSKNKCNQEAQTVSDPIRLIQELLRRKLLAKRAVPGAVPISREHEPAGSHQATAMPSKQAKEYERKPKTPAAASSSAKQSKDFRGYEVNDMLKSFGSRLQKGDGESPTDAMLSNLGKLFSQAPLSDVDSSDDEAEYIEYIYKPRKYFMASLCNLCAADLCGLSSLPCTRCGLSYYCSNSHMREDQEHRQLCYSLRQAMDHNGHEMFYKCGAFSAEQFRSYRIVCIRQVEKEINRALSPTEQEVLLFPLICGDHKCREYRFRRLQLCGGCGEFASCRDKPDHRSPEHAKWCGSYRLFKAFVMFQANFGRLEPSLPNKVLQELPMACCNSRQIMNILSLNVVDECEYAALTQVSTGPLTAWFALKLCERLRSCELTLHLIGAEIEFEVDMLQKWELFFLHIMPALKCLNVVFVGPELNPNNISFEQLKKIKCCRLCRKAQRKVNYFFENSLYHVYCREPQFLQPDLVCFYNAGLYRSTGYALEDTWPDTIKSSLNLKCPIVVTSYTKYEAPLDMAKFVGQSNRHLNVVLPPTTNPFSSEKPERNFISDNEAPFIFKNFYCFVVE
;
A
#
# COMPACT_ATOMS: atom_id res chain seq x y z
N MET A 1 -8.30 -38.16 75.01
CA MET A 1 -7.92 -39.58 75.18
C MET A 1 -8.35 -40.31 73.90
N GLN A 2 -7.45 -41.04 73.23
CA GLN A 2 -7.31 -42.51 73.32
C GLN A 2 -8.64 -43.26 73.01
N GLN A 3 -8.69 -44.29 72.15
CA GLN A 3 -7.64 -45.06 71.48
C GLN A 3 -8.25 -45.98 70.39
N GLN A 4 -7.47 -46.31 69.32
CA GLN A 4 -7.36 -47.63 68.66
C GLN A 4 -8.63 -48.27 68.01
N LYS A 5 -8.59 -49.26 67.10
CA LYS A 5 -7.63 -49.94 66.16
C LYS A 5 -8.57 -50.66 65.15
N GLY A 6 -8.22 -51.09 63.94
CA GLY A 6 -6.99 -51.28 63.16
C GLY A 6 -7.41 -51.72 61.74
N GLU A 7 -6.55 -51.61 60.72
CA GLU A 7 -5.85 -52.75 60.09
C GLU A 7 -6.73 -53.57 59.08
N ILE A 8 -6.29 -53.96 57.87
CA ILE A 8 -4.91 -54.17 57.38
C ILE A 8 -4.79 -54.31 55.82
N ARG A 9 -3.64 -53.92 55.22
CA ARG A 9 -3.02 -54.37 53.92
C ARG A 9 -3.68 -53.92 52.58
N LYS A 10 -2.95 -53.71 51.45
CA LYS A 10 -1.50 -53.83 51.12
C LYS A 10 -1.06 -53.00 49.88
N ASN A 11 0.08 -52.29 50.00
CA ASN A 11 1.07 -51.79 49.02
C ASN A 11 0.74 -51.34 47.56
N PRO A 12 1.21 -50.15 47.14
CA PRO A 12 1.41 -49.75 45.74
C PRO A 12 2.85 -50.01 45.23
N ARG A 13 3.04 -50.05 43.89
CA ARG A 13 4.36 -50.01 43.21
C ARG A 13 4.24 -49.30 41.85
N HIS A 14 5.06 -48.26 41.62
CA HIS A 14 5.68 -47.80 40.36
C HIS A 14 6.30 -46.42 40.68
N ARG A 15 7.62 -46.19 40.81
CA ARG A 15 8.83 -46.56 40.05
C ARG A 15 9.08 -45.68 38.80
N ASN A 16 9.87 -44.64 39.06
CA ASN A 16 10.85 -43.92 38.22
C ASN A 16 10.42 -43.19 36.93
N ARG A 17 10.75 -41.89 36.99
CA ARG A 17 10.69 -40.84 35.98
C ARG A 17 11.86 -40.95 35.00
N SER A 18 11.60 -41.06 33.70
CA SER A 18 12.59 -40.86 32.63
C SER A 18 12.28 -39.59 31.84
N LYS A 19 13.32 -38.78 31.57
CA LYS A 19 13.22 -37.59 30.71
C LYS A 19 12.89 -38.02 29.28
N ASN A 20 12.02 -37.29 28.60
CA ASN A 20 12.05 -37.20 27.13
C ASN A 20 11.78 -35.76 26.68
N LYS A 21 12.63 -35.28 25.77
CA LYS A 21 12.40 -34.05 25.01
C LYS A 21 11.34 -34.35 23.95
N CYS A 22 10.43 -33.42 23.69
CA CYS A 22 9.70 -33.40 22.43
C CYS A 22 9.56 -31.95 21.97
N ASN A 23 10.23 -31.61 20.87
CA ASN A 23 9.89 -30.42 20.11
C ASN A 23 8.54 -30.71 19.43
N GLN A 24 7.56 -29.82 19.56
CA GLN A 24 6.45 -29.75 18.63
C GLN A 24 6.32 -28.32 18.13
N GLU A 25 6.79 -28.14 16.90
CA GLU A 25 6.54 -26.95 16.10
C GLU A 25 5.04 -26.89 15.83
N ALA A 26 4.40 -25.79 16.23
CA ALA A 26 2.99 -25.58 15.92
C ALA A 26 2.83 -25.28 14.43
N GLN A 27 2.53 -26.31 13.64
CA GLN A 27 2.21 -26.17 12.22
C GLN A 27 0.93 -25.35 12.07
N THR A 28 1.08 -24.09 11.70
CA THR A 28 -0.04 -23.23 11.29
C THR A 28 -0.61 -23.76 9.99
N VAL A 29 -1.92 -24.04 9.97
CA VAL A 29 -2.66 -24.29 8.71
C VAL A 29 -2.63 -23.00 7.90
N SER A 30 -1.66 -22.89 6.99
CA SER A 30 -1.56 -21.78 6.05
C SER A 30 -2.50 -22.01 4.88
N ASP A 31 -3.30 -21.00 4.55
CA ASP A 31 -4.01 -20.93 3.27
C ASP A 31 -3.05 -21.28 2.11
N PRO A 32 -3.39 -22.25 1.24
CA PRO A 32 -2.57 -22.63 0.09
C PRO A 32 -2.20 -21.44 -0.82
N ILE A 33 -3.10 -20.45 -0.98
CA ILE A 33 -2.85 -19.26 -1.80
C ILE A 33 -1.75 -18.42 -1.14
N ARG A 34 -1.87 -18.13 0.16
CA ARG A 34 -0.85 -17.42 0.95
C ARG A 34 0.50 -18.14 0.96
N LEU A 35 0.52 -19.48 1.06
CA LEU A 35 1.75 -20.25 1.00
C LEU A 35 2.40 -20.20 -0.40
N ILE A 36 1.60 -20.27 -1.47
CA ILE A 36 2.07 -20.10 -2.85
C ILE A 36 2.63 -18.69 -3.06
N GLN A 37 1.93 -17.64 -2.60
CA GLN A 37 2.40 -16.27 -2.63
C GLN A 37 3.75 -16.13 -1.90
N GLU A 38 3.90 -16.69 -0.70
CA GLU A 38 5.14 -16.60 0.07
C GLU A 38 6.31 -17.38 -0.58
N LEU A 39 6.05 -18.55 -1.17
CA LEU A 39 7.04 -19.34 -1.91
C LEU A 39 7.48 -18.65 -3.21
N LEU A 40 6.55 -18.04 -3.95
CA LEU A 40 6.85 -17.24 -5.14
C LEU A 40 7.61 -15.95 -4.78
N ARG A 41 7.21 -15.28 -3.69
CA ARG A 41 7.91 -14.12 -3.11
C ARG A 41 9.37 -14.46 -2.80
N ARG A 42 9.63 -15.56 -2.08
CA ARG A 42 11.00 -16.04 -1.79
C ARG A 42 11.80 -16.34 -3.07
N LYS A 43 11.21 -16.99 -4.08
CA LYS A 43 11.91 -17.32 -5.35
C LYS A 43 12.25 -16.10 -6.21
N LEU A 44 11.41 -15.07 -6.23
CA LEU A 44 11.69 -13.84 -6.99
C LEU A 44 12.69 -12.92 -6.29
N LEU A 45 12.62 -12.84 -4.96
CA LEU A 45 13.58 -12.06 -4.17
C LEU A 45 14.99 -12.67 -4.18
N ALA A 46 15.11 -13.99 -4.22
CA ALA A 46 16.41 -14.68 -4.34
C ALA A 46 17.17 -14.35 -5.64
N LYS A 47 16.49 -13.96 -6.73
CA LYS A 47 17.12 -13.56 -8.00
C LYS A 47 17.86 -12.21 -7.94
N ARG A 48 17.87 -11.51 -6.79
CA ARG A 48 18.63 -10.27 -6.59
C ARG A 48 20.07 -10.48 -6.09
N ALA A 49 20.47 -11.69 -5.74
CA ALA A 49 21.87 -12.00 -5.43
C ALA A 49 22.65 -12.34 -6.71
N VAL A 50 23.41 -11.37 -7.23
CA VAL A 50 24.46 -11.65 -8.23
C VAL A 50 25.63 -12.32 -7.51
N PRO A 51 26.08 -13.52 -7.91
CA PRO A 51 27.25 -14.15 -7.33
C PRO A 51 28.52 -13.50 -7.90
N GLY A 52 29.29 -12.82 -7.04
CA GLY A 52 30.62 -12.30 -7.38
C GLY A 52 30.80 -10.80 -7.14
N ALA A 53 31.06 -10.43 -5.89
CA ALA A 53 31.67 -9.15 -5.54
C ALA A 53 32.69 -9.38 -4.41
N VAL A 54 33.94 -9.64 -4.79
CA VAL A 54 35.07 -9.65 -3.85
C VAL A 54 35.44 -8.19 -3.56
N PRO A 55 35.63 -7.77 -2.29
CA PRO A 55 36.07 -6.41 -2.00
C PRO A 55 37.54 -6.25 -2.36
N ILE A 56 37.86 -5.29 -3.24
CA ILE A 56 39.24 -4.89 -3.53
C ILE A 56 39.48 -3.48 -2.99
N SER A 57 40.59 -3.34 -2.26
CA SER A 57 41.09 -2.14 -1.62
C SER A 57 41.60 -1.09 -2.62
N ARG A 58 41.69 0.16 -2.16
CA ARG A 58 42.24 1.30 -2.92
C ARG A 58 43.73 1.13 -3.19
N GLU A 59 44.19 1.52 -4.37
CA GLU A 59 45.53 2.07 -4.60
C GLU A 59 45.58 2.93 -5.90
N HIS A 60 46.71 3.58 -6.16
CA HIS A 60 46.84 4.79 -7.00
C HIS A 60 46.95 4.59 -8.54
N GLU A 61 46.81 5.71 -9.26
CA GLU A 61 47.07 6.03 -10.68
C GLU A 61 48.48 5.63 -11.24
N PRO A 62 48.87 5.85 -12.54
CA PRO A 62 48.20 6.59 -13.65
C PRO A 62 48.22 5.98 -15.09
N ALA A 63 47.48 6.66 -15.99
CA ALA A 63 47.74 6.93 -17.43
C ALA A 63 47.99 5.81 -18.48
N GLY A 64 47.24 5.87 -19.60
CA GLY A 64 47.51 5.17 -20.86
C GLY A 64 46.52 5.59 -21.98
N SER A 65 47.00 5.73 -23.23
CA SER A 65 46.30 6.40 -24.35
C SER A 65 45.83 5.45 -25.49
N HIS A 66 45.23 6.04 -26.55
CA HIS A 66 44.80 5.46 -27.86
C HIS A 66 43.40 4.79 -27.87
N GLN A 67 42.41 5.35 -28.60
CA GLN A 67 42.14 5.25 -30.07
C GLN A 67 41.81 3.81 -30.52
N ALA A 68 40.88 3.50 -31.45
CA ALA A 68 39.69 4.11 -32.08
C ALA A 68 39.46 3.32 -33.39
N THR A 69 38.30 2.68 -33.60
CA THR A 69 37.75 2.17 -34.90
C THR A 69 36.33 1.63 -34.62
N ALA A 70 35.22 2.13 -35.19
CA ALA A 70 34.76 2.18 -36.59
C ALA A 70 33.78 1.03 -36.95
N MET A 71 32.62 1.36 -37.55
CA MET A 71 31.56 0.44 -38.03
C MET A 71 31.86 -0.13 -39.44
N PRO A 72 31.08 -1.09 -40.00
CA PRO A 72 29.78 -0.82 -40.70
C PRO A 72 28.69 -1.92 -40.47
N SER A 73 27.38 -1.69 -40.31
CA SER A 73 26.32 -1.17 -41.21
C SER A 73 25.97 -2.01 -42.46
N LYS A 74 24.69 -2.46 -42.56
CA LYS A 74 23.84 -2.71 -43.78
C LYS A 74 22.42 -3.18 -43.34
N GLN A 75 21.36 -2.42 -43.65
CA GLN A 75 20.38 -2.64 -44.75
C GLN A 75 19.65 -4.01 -44.70
N ALA A 76 18.37 -4.13 -44.33
CA ALA A 76 17.11 -3.56 -44.87
C ALA A 76 16.54 -4.32 -46.09
N LYS A 77 15.30 -4.81 -45.97
CA LYS A 77 14.35 -5.08 -47.07
C LYS A 77 12.90 -5.18 -46.56
N GLU A 78 11.96 -4.92 -47.45
CA GLU A 78 10.54 -4.59 -47.24
C GLU A 78 9.69 -5.38 -48.26
N TYR A 79 8.43 -5.74 -47.96
CA TYR A 79 7.41 -6.09 -48.98
C TYR A 79 5.95 -6.07 -48.47
N GLU A 80 5.01 -5.74 -49.38
CA GLU A 80 3.54 -5.67 -49.23
C GLU A 80 2.82 -6.91 -49.88
N ARG A 81 1.51 -7.21 -49.73
CA ARG A 81 0.32 -6.54 -49.14
C ARG A 81 -0.79 -7.56 -48.73
N LYS A 82 -1.79 -7.08 -47.94
CA LYS A 82 -3.28 -7.29 -47.92
C LYS A 82 -3.97 -8.34 -48.85
N PRO A 83 -5.30 -8.61 -48.70
CA PRO A 83 -6.18 -8.73 -47.50
C PRO A 83 -7.23 -9.89 -47.58
N LYS A 84 -8.06 -10.11 -46.54
CA LYS A 84 -9.50 -10.49 -46.66
C LYS A 84 -10.25 -10.53 -45.31
N THR A 85 -11.57 -10.30 -45.36
CA THR A 85 -12.61 -10.29 -44.31
C THR A 85 -13.97 -10.54 -45.02
N PRO A 86 -15.11 -10.75 -44.33
CA PRO A 86 -15.35 -11.30 -42.99
C PRO A 86 -16.38 -12.48 -43.02
N ALA A 87 -16.76 -13.03 -41.86
CA ALA A 87 -17.99 -13.82 -41.71
C ALA A 87 -18.62 -13.56 -40.32
N ALA A 88 -19.96 -13.62 -40.23
CA ALA A 88 -20.72 -13.31 -39.02
C ALA A 88 -21.76 -14.40 -38.72
N ALA A 89 -21.99 -14.67 -37.42
CA ALA A 89 -23.07 -15.44 -36.78
C ALA A 89 -22.56 -15.88 -35.38
N SER A 90 -23.36 -16.18 -34.36
CA SER A 90 -24.77 -15.85 -34.03
C SER A 90 -24.98 -16.16 -32.54
N SER A 91 -26.05 -15.65 -31.94
CA SER A 91 -26.36 -15.84 -30.51
C SER A 91 -26.88 -17.24 -30.16
N SER A 92 -26.46 -17.77 -29.01
CA SER A 92 -27.32 -18.61 -28.15
C SER A 92 -26.78 -18.65 -26.71
N ALA A 93 -27.66 -18.78 -25.73
CA ALA A 93 -27.32 -18.84 -24.31
C ALA A 93 -27.80 -20.17 -23.70
N LYS A 94 -27.00 -20.78 -22.81
CA LYS A 94 -27.46 -21.73 -21.79
C LYS A 94 -26.42 -21.93 -20.67
N GLN A 95 -26.95 -22.33 -19.51
CA GLN A 95 -26.31 -22.37 -18.18
C GLN A 95 -25.10 -23.32 -18.07
N SER A 96 -24.20 -23.06 -17.11
CA SER A 96 -23.22 -24.04 -16.62
C SER A 96 -23.20 -24.11 -15.09
N LYS A 97 -23.36 -25.34 -14.55
CA LYS A 97 -22.94 -25.77 -13.21
C LYS A 97 -21.60 -26.51 -13.36
N ASP A 98 -20.89 -26.68 -12.24
CA ASP A 98 -19.72 -27.56 -12.07
C ASP A 98 -18.50 -27.31 -12.99
N PHE A 99 -17.75 -26.25 -12.70
CA PHE A 99 -16.40 -26.04 -13.25
C PHE A 99 -15.28 -26.63 -12.36
N ARG A 100 -15.47 -26.68 -11.03
CA ARG A 100 -14.37 -26.82 -10.06
C ARG A 100 -13.77 -28.22 -9.93
N GLY A 101 -14.53 -29.28 -10.24
CA GLY A 101 -14.06 -30.67 -10.17
C GLY A 101 -13.20 -31.10 -11.36
N TYR A 102 -13.37 -30.47 -12.51
CA TYR A 102 -12.65 -30.83 -13.75
C TYR A 102 -11.21 -30.29 -13.75
N GLU A 103 -11.03 -29.04 -13.31
CA GLU A 103 -9.74 -28.35 -13.30
C GLU A 103 -8.68 -29.06 -12.44
N VAL A 104 -9.07 -29.56 -11.25
CA VAL A 104 -8.14 -30.30 -10.35
C VAL A 104 -7.67 -31.60 -10.99
N ASN A 105 -8.55 -32.30 -11.71
CA ASN A 105 -8.25 -33.60 -12.30
C ASN A 105 -7.34 -33.46 -13.55
N ASP A 106 -7.56 -32.42 -14.36
CA ASP A 106 -6.66 -32.12 -15.48
C ASP A 106 -5.32 -31.52 -15.03
N MET A 107 -5.28 -30.81 -13.89
CA MET A 107 -4.03 -30.36 -13.27
C MET A 107 -3.17 -31.56 -12.82
N LEU A 108 -3.78 -32.57 -12.18
CA LEU A 108 -3.11 -33.81 -11.79
C LEU A 108 -2.56 -34.59 -13.00
N LYS A 109 -3.33 -34.68 -14.10
CA LYS A 109 -2.84 -35.26 -15.37
C LYS A 109 -1.70 -34.43 -15.98
N SER A 110 -1.75 -33.10 -15.88
CA SER A 110 -0.70 -32.19 -16.36
C SER A 110 0.61 -32.30 -15.57
N PHE A 111 0.55 -32.70 -14.29
CA PHE A 111 1.73 -33.05 -13.50
C PHE A 111 2.28 -34.44 -13.85
N GLY A 112 1.42 -35.47 -13.98
CA GLY A 112 1.84 -36.83 -14.34
C GLY A 112 2.55 -36.91 -15.70
N SER A 113 2.04 -36.19 -16.69
CA SER A 113 2.60 -36.13 -18.07
C SER A 113 3.94 -35.40 -18.19
N ARG A 114 4.40 -34.67 -17.16
CA ARG A 114 5.68 -33.92 -17.19
C ARG A 114 6.86 -34.65 -16.52
N LEU A 115 6.63 -35.80 -15.90
CA LEU A 115 7.64 -36.52 -15.11
C LEU A 115 8.12 -37.85 -15.71
N GLN A 116 7.58 -38.29 -16.85
CA GLN A 116 8.06 -39.50 -17.54
C GLN A 116 9.29 -39.22 -18.41
N LYS A 117 10.48 -39.47 -17.86
CA LYS A 117 11.69 -39.86 -18.61
C LYS A 117 12.72 -40.51 -17.67
N GLY A 118 12.84 -41.83 -17.76
CA GLY A 118 13.80 -42.63 -17.00
C GLY A 118 13.21 -43.98 -16.63
N ASP A 119 13.67 -45.06 -17.27
CA ASP A 119 13.22 -46.42 -16.99
C ASP A 119 13.75 -46.90 -15.63
N GLY A 120 12.84 -47.36 -14.78
CA GLY A 120 13.14 -47.90 -13.45
C GLY A 120 11.94 -47.78 -12.51
N GLU A 121 11.50 -48.90 -11.94
CA GLU A 121 10.40 -48.94 -10.97
C GLU A 121 10.72 -48.03 -9.76
N SER A 122 9.81 -47.12 -9.42
CA SER A 122 10.08 -46.01 -8.49
C SER A 122 8.94 -45.83 -7.46
N PRO A 123 9.22 -45.39 -6.21
CA PRO A 123 8.25 -45.34 -5.10
C PRO A 123 7.10 -44.34 -5.25
N THR A 124 7.01 -43.67 -6.39
CA THR A 124 6.06 -42.60 -6.70
C THR A 124 4.60 -43.04 -6.63
N ASP A 125 4.27 -44.26 -7.08
CA ASP A 125 2.87 -44.74 -7.07
C ASP A 125 2.37 -45.06 -5.66
N ALA A 126 3.26 -45.55 -4.78
CA ALA A 126 2.93 -45.72 -3.36
C ALA A 126 2.71 -44.37 -2.66
N MET A 127 3.50 -43.35 -3.01
CA MET A 127 3.33 -41.99 -2.47
C MET A 127 2.01 -41.35 -2.96
N LEU A 128 1.67 -41.51 -4.24
CA LEU A 128 0.42 -41.02 -4.82
C LEU A 128 -0.81 -41.78 -4.27
N SER A 129 -0.72 -43.10 -4.08
CA SER A 129 -1.78 -43.89 -3.44
C SER A 129 -2.02 -43.50 -1.99
N ASN A 130 -0.95 -43.22 -1.23
CA ASN A 130 -1.06 -42.77 0.16
C ASN A 130 -1.59 -41.33 0.27
N LEU A 131 -1.21 -40.43 -0.65
CA LEU A 131 -1.84 -39.10 -0.77
C LEU A 131 -3.33 -39.22 -1.10
N GLY A 132 -3.70 -40.05 -2.07
CA GLY A 132 -5.11 -40.32 -2.41
C GLY A 132 -5.92 -40.82 -1.22
N LYS A 133 -5.36 -41.70 -0.38
CA LYS A 133 -5.99 -42.18 0.86
C LYS A 133 -6.12 -41.07 1.92
N LEU A 134 -5.09 -40.23 2.08
CA LEU A 134 -5.11 -39.06 2.97
C LEU A 134 -6.20 -38.04 2.59
N PHE A 135 -6.46 -37.85 1.30
CA PHE A 135 -7.55 -36.98 0.82
C PHE A 135 -8.94 -37.64 0.81
N SER A 136 -9.03 -38.98 0.98
CA SER A 136 -10.30 -39.72 0.95
C SER A 136 -10.83 -40.10 2.34
N GLN A 137 -10.03 -39.97 3.40
CA GLN A 137 -10.45 -40.24 4.77
C GLN A 137 -11.01 -38.95 5.39
N ALA A 138 -12.30 -38.97 5.73
CA ALA A 138 -12.89 -37.92 6.55
C ALA A 138 -12.15 -37.85 7.91
N PRO A 139 -11.87 -36.65 8.45
CA PRO A 139 -11.22 -36.53 9.76
C PRO A 139 -12.02 -37.24 10.85
N LEU A 140 -11.33 -37.88 11.79
CA LEU A 140 -11.96 -38.39 13.01
C LEU A 140 -12.55 -37.20 13.79
N SER A 141 -13.87 -37.20 13.93
CA SER A 141 -14.64 -36.11 14.52
C SER A 141 -14.63 -36.17 16.05
N ASP A 142 -13.61 -35.57 16.66
CA ASP A 142 -13.64 -35.07 18.05
C ASP A 142 -13.42 -33.54 18.04
N VAL A 143 -14.11 -32.87 17.12
CA VAL A 143 -14.15 -31.41 17.00
C VAL A 143 -15.58 -30.99 17.36
N ASP A 144 -15.75 -30.37 18.52
CA ASP A 144 -16.99 -29.64 18.83
C ASP A 144 -17.25 -28.65 17.70
N SER A 145 -18.42 -28.77 17.08
CA SER A 145 -18.79 -28.02 15.88
C SER A 145 -18.92 -26.53 16.21
N SER A 146 -17.82 -25.80 16.06
CA SER A 146 -17.77 -24.34 16.11
C SER A 146 -18.32 -23.75 14.81
N ASP A 147 -19.59 -24.04 14.54
CA ASP A 147 -20.38 -23.53 13.43
C ASP A 147 -20.70 -22.04 13.66
N ASP A 148 -19.70 -21.21 13.38
CA ASP A 148 -19.76 -19.74 13.46
C ASP A 148 -18.73 -19.16 12.47
N GLU A 149 -18.76 -19.70 11.24
CA GLU A 149 -18.06 -19.15 10.06
C GLU A 149 -18.46 -17.69 9.90
N ALA A 150 -17.62 -16.79 10.41
CA ALA A 150 -17.89 -15.36 10.35
C ALA A 150 -17.88 -14.93 8.90
N GLU A 151 -19.06 -14.53 8.39
CA GLU A 151 -19.30 -14.03 7.03
C GLU A 151 -18.27 -12.94 6.69
N TYR A 152 -17.16 -13.35 6.06
CA TYR A 152 -16.00 -12.49 5.87
C TYR A 152 -16.23 -11.63 4.65
N ILE A 153 -16.73 -10.42 4.90
CA ILE A 153 -17.03 -9.47 3.84
C ILE A 153 -15.73 -8.83 3.40
N GLU A 154 -15.12 -9.47 2.42
CA GLU A 154 -13.97 -8.97 1.70
C GLU A 154 -14.41 -7.75 0.88
N TYR A 155 -14.15 -6.55 1.40
CA TYR A 155 -14.08 -5.37 0.55
C TYR A 155 -12.87 -5.55 -0.36
N ILE A 156 -13.11 -6.08 -1.57
CA ILE A 156 -12.06 -6.28 -2.59
C ILE A 156 -11.65 -4.92 -3.16
N TYR A 157 -10.91 -4.16 -2.38
CA TYR A 157 -10.17 -3.00 -2.87
C TYR A 157 -9.22 -3.46 -3.97
N LYS A 158 -9.55 -3.13 -5.22
CA LYS A 158 -8.68 -3.39 -6.37
C LYS A 158 -7.69 -2.22 -6.48
N PRO A 159 -6.39 -2.42 -6.18
CA PRO A 159 -5.43 -1.32 -6.22
C PRO A 159 -5.32 -0.74 -7.63
N ARG A 160 -5.40 0.58 -7.75
CA ARG A 160 -5.34 1.25 -9.06
C ARG A 160 -4.03 0.96 -9.79
N LYS A 161 -4.06 0.80 -11.12
CA LYS A 161 -2.83 0.81 -11.94
C LYS A 161 -2.11 2.16 -11.76
N TYR A 162 -0.78 2.15 -11.89
CA TYR A 162 0.07 3.33 -11.81
C TYR A 162 0.99 3.37 -13.04
N PHE A 163 1.11 4.54 -13.69
CA PHE A 163 2.13 4.76 -14.71
C PHE A 163 3.47 5.11 -14.05
N MET A 164 4.57 4.53 -14.51
CA MET A 164 5.93 4.85 -14.06
C MET A 164 6.90 4.82 -15.25
N ALA A 165 7.69 5.88 -15.43
CA ALA A 165 8.49 6.04 -16.63
C ALA A 165 9.70 5.09 -16.70
N SER A 166 10.15 4.58 -15.55
CA SER A 166 11.18 3.54 -15.46
C SER A 166 10.64 2.12 -15.44
N LEU A 167 9.34 1.91 -15.73
CA LEU A 167 8.76 0.59 -15.95
C LEU A 167 8.33 0.42 -17.41
N CYS A 168 8.39 -0.80 -17.93
CA CYS A 168 7.80 -1.11 -19.24
C CYS A 168 6.27 -0.98 -19.16
N ASN A 169 5.68 -0.13 -20.01
CA ASN A 169 4.24 0.16 -20.01
C ASN A 169 3.35 -1.08 -20.25
N LEU A 170 3.89 -2.14 -20.88
CA LEU A 170 3.17 -3.40 -21.11
C LEU A 170 3.38 -4.44 -20.00
N CYS A 171 4.63 -4.74 -19.63
CA CYS A 171 4.96 -5.87 -18.75
C CYS A 171 5.45 -5.49 -17.33
N ALA A 172 5.43 -4.20 -16.99
CA ALA A 172 5.91 -3.65 -15.70
C ALA A 172 7.36 -4.03 -15.30
N ALA A 173 8.18 -4.51 -16.23
CA ALA A 173 9.60 -4.80 -15.99
C ALA A 173 10.38 -3.51 -15.70
N ASP A 174 11.31 -3.55 -14.74
CA ASP A 174 12.18 -2.43 -14.40
C ASP A 174 13.12 -2.10 -15.55
N LEU A 175 13.11 -0.84 -15.98
CA LEU A 175 13.95 -0.29 -17.05
C LEU A 175 15.19 0.44 -16.49
N CYS A 176 15.33 0.57 -15.17
CA CYS A 176 16.46 1.24 -14.54
C CYS A 176 17.77 0.51 -14.86
N GLY A 177 18.73 1.24 -15.43
CA GLY A 177 20.00 0.67 -15.92
C GLY A 177 19.89 -0.08 -17.25
N LEU A 178 18.70 -0.20 -17.84
CA LEU A 178 18.48 -0.79 -19.16
C LEU A 178 18.35 0.29 -20.24
N SER A 179 18.52 -0.12 -21.50
CA SER A 179 18.31 0.75 -22.66
C SER A 179 16.82 0.88 -23.00
N SER A 180 16.08 1.70 -22.23
CA SER A 180 14.65 1.91 -22.44
C SER A 180 14.32 2.59 -23.77
N LEU A 181 13.19 2.21 -24.34
CA LEU A 181 12.68 2.69 -25.62
C LEU A 181 11.45 3.57 -25.39
N PRO A 182 11.48 4.88 -25.68
CA PRO A 182 10.28 5.71 -25.69
C PRO A 182 9.38 5.33 -26.86
N CYS A 183 8.06 5.47 -26.69
CA CYS A 183 7.08 5.30 -27.74
C CYS A 183 7.43 6.19 -28.95
N THR A 184 7.66 5.60 -30.12
CA THR A 184 8.13 6.32 -31.32
C THR A 184 7.12 7.32 -31.90
N ARG A 185 5.90 7.39 -31.35
CA ARG A 185 4.87 8.36 -31.74
C ARG A 185 4.71 9.47 -30.70
N CYS A 186 4.26 9.13 -29.49
CA CYS A 186 3.96 10.13 -28.46
C CYS A 186 5.17 10.54 -27.61
N GLY A 187 6.24 9.73 -27.55
CA GLY A 187 7.40 9.98 -26.72
C GLY A 187 7.21 9.85 -25.20
N LEU A 188 6.00 9.56 -24.71
CA LEU A 188 5.64 9.64 -23.28
C LEU A 188 5.51 8.30 -22.53
N SER A 189 5.37 7.17 -23.24
CA SER A 189 5.39 5.81 -22.65
C SER A 189 6.69 5.07 -22.98
N TYR A 190 7.12 4.15 -22.12
CA TYR A 190 8.46 3.52 -22.19
C TYR A 190 8.38 1.98 -22.21
N TYR A 191 9.32 1.35 -22.92
CA TYR A 191 9.31 -0.09 -23.18
C TYR A 191 10.70 -0.72 -23.06
N CYS A 192 10.74 -2.00 -22.68
CA CYS A 192 11.97 -2.81 -22.71
C CYS A 192 12.28 -3.38 -24.10
N SER A 193 11.30 -3.43 -25.02
CA SER A 193 11.49 -3.98 -26.37
C SER A 193 10.57 -3.33 -27.41
N ASN A 194 10.96 -3.41 -28.68
CA ASN A 194 10.13 -2.98 -29.81
C ASN A 194 8.88 -3.85 -30.00
N SER A 195 8.87 -5.10 -29.53
CA SER A 195 7.67 -5.95 -29.62
C SER A 195 6.62 -5.49 -28.62
N HIS A 196 7.00 -5.27 -27.36
CA HIS A 196 6.09 -4.76 -26.32
C HIS A 196 5.48 -3.41 -26.72
N MET A 197 6.27 -2.51 -27.33
CA MET A 197 5.75 -1.22 -27.85
C MET A 197 4.69 -1.39 -28.96
N ARG A 198 4.77 -2.45 -29.78
CA ARG A 198 3.80 -2.73 -30.87
C ARG A 198 2.56 -3.46 -30.38
N GLU A 199 2.74 -4.32 -29.38
CA GLU A 199 1.72 -5.18 -28.77
C GLU A 199 0.82 -4.43 -27.78
N ASP A 200 1.30 -3.33 -27.19
CA ASP A 200 0.55 -2.48 -26.26
C ASP A 200 -0.70 -1.84 -26.90
N GLN A 201 -1.84 -2.52 -26.74
CA GLN A 201 -3.15 -2.03 -27.18
C GLN A 201 -3.75 -1.02 -26.19
N GLU A 202 -3.47 -1.15 -24.88
CA GLU A 202 -4.00 -0.23 -23.86
C GLU A 202 -3.50 1.20 -24.12
N HIS A 203 -2.22 1.39 -24.46
CA HIS A 203 -1.66 2.69 -24.82
C HIS A 203 -2.15 3.24 -26.17
N ARG A 204 -2.60 2.38 -27.10
CA ARG A 204 -2.79 2.77 -28.51
C ARG A 204 -3.80 3.91 -28.70
N GLN A 205 -4.90 3.92 -27.95
CA GLN A 205 -5.91 4.98 -28.03
C GLN A 205 -5.35 6.30 -27.50
N LEU A 206 -4.79 6.29 -26.28
CA LEU A 206 -4.13 7.45 -25.66
C LEU A 206 -3.03 8.02 -26.56
N CYS A 207 -2.19 7.16 -27.14
CA CYS A 207 -1.10 7.55 -28.04
C CYS A 207 -1.58 8.33 -29.27
N TYR A 208 -2.76 7.98 -29.81
CA TYR A 208 -3.34 8.65 -30.96
C TYR A 208 -3.82 10.06 -30.59
N SER A 209 -4.60 10.19 -29.51
CA SER A 209 -5.11 11.47 -29.02
C SER A 209 -3.99 12.39 -28.50
N LEU A 210 -2.92 11.84 -27.91
CA LEU A 210 -1.69 12.59 -27.60
C LEU A 210 -1.04 13.18 -28.85
N ARG A 211 -0.96 12.44 -29.96
CA ARG A 211 -0.45 12.98 -31.24
C ARG A 211 -1.36 14.09 -31.75
N GLN A 212 -2.68 13.86 -31.83
CA GLN A 212 -3.62 14.87 -32.32
C GLN A 212 -3.51 16.19 -31.54
N ALA A 213 -3.44 16.13 -30.20
CA ALA A 213 -3.27 17.32 -29.38
C ALA A 213 -1.94 18.07 -29.64
N MET A 214 -0.83 17.35 -29.88
CA MET A 214 0.44 17.97 -30.27
C MET A 214 0.40 18.56 -31.68
N ASP A 215 -0.24 17.86 -32.62
CA ASP A 215 -0.39 18.29 -34.02
C ASP A 215 -1.31 19.54 -34.09
N HIS A 216 -2.37 19.60 -33.28
CA HIS A 216 -3.23 20.79 -33.10
C HIS A 216 -2.52 21.98 -32.43
N ASN A 217 -1.62 21.72 -31.46
CA ASN A 217 -0.83 22.78 -30.81
C ASN A 217 0.36 23.27 -31.68
N GLY A 218 0.73 22.52 -32.72
CA GLY A 218 1.92 22.79 -33.53
C GLY A 218 3.25 22.55 -32.79
N HIS A 219 3.23 21.89 -31.63
CA HIS A 219 4.43 21.58 -30.84
C HIS A 219 4.24 20.37 -29.92
N GLU A 220 5.36 19.76 -29.54
CA GLU A 220 5.39 18.66 -28.57
C GLU A 220 4.87 19.08 -27.17
N MET A 221 4.29 18.15 -26.42
CA MET A 221 3.53 18.43 -25.18
C MET A 221 4.26 19.28 -24.15
N PHE A 222 5.55 19.05 -23.91
CA PHE A 222 6.32 19.76 -22.87
C PHE A 222 7.30 20.80 -23.44
N TYR A 223 7.00 21.33 -24.63
CA TYR A 223 7.81 22.33 -25.30
C TYR A 223 7.92 23.63 -24.48
N LYS A 224 9.15 24.08 -24.24
CA LYS A 224 9.50 25.32 -23.51
C LYS A 224 8.93 25.44 -22.09
N CYS A 225 8.46 24.35 -21.47
CA CYS A 225 7.92 24.38 -20.10
C CYS A 225 8.91 24.85 -19.02
N GLY A 226 10.22 24.92 -19.29
CA GLY A 226 11.20 25.54 -18.38
C GLY A 226 10.97 27.04 -18.11
N ALA A 227 10.17 27.73 -18.94
CA ALA A 227 9.76 29.11 -18.70
C ALA A 227 8.63 29.26 -17.66
N PHE A 228 7.96 28.17 -17.26
CA PHE A 228 6.84 28.22 -16.32
C PHE A 228 7.32 28.16 -14.86
N SER A 229 6.63 28.85 -13.96
CA SER A 229 6.74 28.60 -12.52
C SER A 229 6.34 27.16 -12.15
N ALA A 230 6.57 26.74 -10.91
CA ALA A 230 6.09 25.43 -10.41
C ALA A 230 4.56 25.32 -10.55
N GLU A 231 3.84 26.35 -10.11
CA GLU A 231 2.38 26.42 -10.21
C GLU A 231 1.87 26.44 -11.65
N GLN A 232 2.46 27.26 -12.52
CA GLN A 232 2.08 27.31 -13.94
C GLN A 232 2.26 25.95 -14.61
N PHE A 233 3.34 25.23 -14.29
CA PHE A 233 3.58 23.88 -14.84
C PHE A 233 2.63 22.82 -14.26
N ARG A 234 2.26 22.91 -12.98
CA ARG A 234 1.19 22.10 -12.39
C ARG A 234 -0.13 22.32 -13.12
N SER A 235 -0.55 23.57 -13.27
CA SER A 235 -1.79 23.93 -13.99
C SER A 235 -1.74 23.52 -15.47
N TYR A 236 -0.59 23.66 -16.13
CA TYR A 236 -0.40 23.24 -17.52
C TYR A 236 -0.61 21.74 -17.71
N ARG A 237 -0.11 20.88 -16.80
CA ARG A 237 -0.35 19.43 -16.87
C ARG A 237 -1.84 19.07 -16.80
N ILE A 238 -2.65 19.82 -16.05
CA ILE A 238 -4.12 19.66 -16.04
C ILE A 238 -4.75 20.13 -17.36
N VAL A 239 -4.24 21.20 -17.97
CA VAL A 239 -4.69 21.64 -19.30
C VAL A 239 -4.37 20.58 -20.38
N CYS A 240 -3.18 19.98 -20.35
CA CYS A 240 -2.82 18.87 -21.25
C CYS A 240 -3.77 17.69 -21.10
N ILE A 241 -4.16 17.31 -19.88
CA ILE A 241 -5.15 16.24 -19.63
C ILE A 241 -6.48 16.60 -20.31
N ARG A 242 -7.05 17.77 -20.01
CA ARG A 242 -8.33 18.22 -20.58
C ARG A 242 -8.31 18.30 -22.10
N GLN A 243 -7.17 18.68 -22.69
CA GLN A 243 -7.00 18.67 -24.14
C GLN A 243 -7.04 17.26 -24.69
N VAL A 244 -6.30 16.31 -24.11
CA VAL A 244 -6.28 14.91 -24.57
C VAL A 244 -7.63 14.22 -24.33
N GLU A 245 -8.34 14.55 -23.24
CA GLU A 245 -9.73 14.13 -22.98
C GLU A 245 -10.70 14.57 -24.07
N LYS A 246 -10.52 15.79 -24.61
CA LYS A 246 -11.26 16.29 -25.76
C LYS A 246 -10.94 15.53 -27.05
N GLU A 247 -9.67 15.26 -27.33
CA GLU A 247 -9.26 14.52 -28.55
C GLU A 247 -9.67 13.02 -28.50
N ILE A 248 -9.71 12.41 -27.31
CA ILE A 248 -10.10 11.00 -27.12
C ILE A 248 -11.61 10.81 -26.92
N ASN A 249 -12.35 11.90 -26.72
CA ASN A 249 -13.79 11.95 -26.44
C ASN A 249 -14.24 11.08 -25.24
N ARG A 250 -13.43 11.06 -24.19
CA ARG A 250 -13.75 10.47 -22.87
C ARG A 250 -12.83 11.03 -21.80
N ALA A 251 -13.21 10.88 -20.54
CA ALA A 251 -12.27 11.07 -19.43
C ALA A 251 -11.07 10.11 -19.56
N LEU A 252 -9.88 10.60 -19.21
CA LEU A 252 -8.70 9.76 -19.06
C LEU A 252 -8.78 9.00 -17.73
N SER A 253 -8.45 7.71 -17.74
CA SER A 253 -8.28 6.95 -16.51
C SER A 253 -7.12 7.51 -15.68
N PRO A 254 -7.08 7.30 -14.35
CA PRO A 254 -6.00 7.84 -13.51
C PRO A 254 -4.60 7.47 -14.00
N THR A 255 -4.41 6.24 -14.48
CA THR A 255 -3.14 5.76 -15.07
C THR A 255 -2.74 6.51 -16.35
N GLU A 256 -3.71 6.88 -17.19
CA GLU A 256 -3.46 7.65 -18.41
C GLU A 256 -3.17 9.12 -18.10
N GLN A 257 -3.86 9.71 -17.11
CA GLN A 257 -3.56 11.05 -16.61
C GLN A 257 -2.12 11.13 -16.08
N GLU A 258 -1.65 10.09 -15.38
CA GLU A 258 -0.28 10.04 -14.84
C GLU A 258 0.83 10.11 -15.90
N VAL A 259 0.56 9.77 -17.17
CA VAL A 259 1.50 9.97 -18.30
C VAL A 259 1.79 11.47 -18.51
N LEU A 260 0.82 12.34 -18.19
CA LEU A 260 0.91 13.80 -18.30
C LEU A 260 1.23 14.48 -16.97
N LEU A 261 0.81 13.89 -15.83
CA LEU A 261 1.15 14.39 -14.50
C LEU A 261 2.62 14.13 -14.15
N PHE A 262 3.15 12.96 -14.50
CA PHE A 262 4.50 12.51 -14.13
C PHE A 262 5.36 12.14 -15.36
N PRO A 263 5.59 13.09 -16.30
CA PRO A 263 6.38 12.83 -17.50
C PRO A 263 7.87 12.74 -17.18
N LEU A 264 8.61 11.94 -17.96
CA LEU A 264 10.06 11.83 -17.82
C LEU A 264 10.76 13.04 -18.46
N ILE A 265 11.01 14.06 -17.64
CA ILE A 265 11.66 15.31 -18.04
C ILE A 265 12.85 15.63 -17.13
N CYS A 266 13.70 16.56 -17.56
CA CYS A 266 14.78 17.10 -16.72
C CYS A 266 14.20 17.68 -15.41
N GLY A 267 14.67 17.19 -14.27
CA GLY A 267 14.19 17.59 -12.93
C GLY A 267 14.57 19.01 -12.51
N ASP A 268 15.46 19.68 -13.23
CA ASP A 268 15.67 21.12 -13.11
C ASP A 268 14.42 21.88 -13.62
N HIS A 269 13.77 22.61 -12.69
CA HIS A 269 12.52 23.33 -12.93
C HIS A 269 12.61 24.45 -13.98
N LYS A 270 13.81 25.02 -14.20
CA LYS A 270 14.08 26.05 -15.22
C LYS A 270 14.40 25.45 -16.58
N CYS A 271 14.68 24.14 -16.64
CA CYS A 271 14.98 23.44 -17.88
C CYS A 271 13.78 22.66 -18.43
N ARG A 272 13.29 21.67 -17.67
CA ARG A 272 12.22 20.73 -18.11
C ARG A 272 12.40 20.18 -19.53
N GLU A 273 13.64 19.92 -19.96
CA GLU A 273 13.90 19.23 -21.24
C GLU A 273 13.19 17.88 -21.26
N TYR A 274 12.46 17.59 -22.34
CA TYR A 274 11.58 16.43 -22.47
C TYR A 274 12.08 15.44 -23.55
N ARG A 275 13.03 15.85 -24.39
CA ARG A 275 13.55 14.98 -25.45
C ARG A 275 14.44 13.91 -24.84
N PHE A 276 13.89 12.70 -24.70
CA PHE A 276 14.53 11.52 -24.11
C PHE A 276 16.01 11.32 -24.51
N ARG A 277 16.37 11.54 -25.79
CA ARG A 277 17.78 11.42 -26.25
C ARG A 277 18.76 12.38 -25.57
N ARG A 278 18.29 13.53 -25.08
CA ARG A 278 19.09 14.51 -24.31
C ARG A 278 19.12 14.21 -22.81
N LEU A 279 18.33 13.26 -22.33
CA LEU A 279 18.18 12.97 -20.91
C LEU A 279 19.08 11.81 -20.46
N GLN A 280 19.71 11.99 -19.32
CA GLN A 280 20.39 10.97 -18.53
C GLN A 280 19.52 10.63 -17.32
N LEU A 281 19.12 9.37 -17.20
CA LEU A 281 18.29 8.88 -16.11
C LEU A 281 19.15 8.56 -14.88
N CYS A 282 18.57 8.68 -13.69
CA CYS A 282 19.21 8.24 -12.45
C CYS A 282 19.38 6.71 -12.47
N GLY A 283 20.62 6.22 -12.41
CA GLY A 283 20.91 4.78 -12.35
C GLY A 283 20.46 4.07 -11.06
N GLY A 284 19.96 4.82 -10.06
CA GLY A 284 19.41 4.27 -8.82
C GLY A 284 17.91 3.96 -8.88
N CYS A 285 17.09 4.91 -9.37
CA CYS A 285 15.64 4.75 -9.43
C CYS A 285 15.05 4.67 -10.85
N GLY A 286 15.70 5.25 -11.86
CA GLY A 286 15.21 5.40 -13.23
C GLY A 286 14.17 6.52 -13.45
N GLU A 287 13.49 6.99 -12.40
CA GLU A 287 12.39 7.98 -12.49
C GLU A 287 12.86 9.44 -12.59
N PHE A 288 14.04 9.78 -12.08
CA PHE A 288 14.61 11.12 -12.21
C PHE A 288 15.49 11.23 -13.45
N ALA A 289 15.40 12.34 -14.18
CA ALA A 289 16.26 12.63 -15.32
C ALA A 289 16.94 14.00 -15.21
N SER A 290 18.10 14.12 -15.84
CA SER A 290 18.88 15.37 -15.98
C SER A 290 19.40 15.48 -17.41
N CYS A 291 19.80 16.68 -17.85
CA CYS A 291 20.34 16.88 -19.20
C CYS A 291 21.77 16.31 -19.32
N ARG A 292 22.03 15.49 -20.33
CA ARG A 292 23.35 14.88 -20.62
C ARG A 292 24.47 15.91 -20.80
N ASP A 293 24.10 17.07 -21.35
CA ASP A 293 24.98 18.19 -21.66
C ASP A 293 25.07 19.24 -20.54
N LYS A 294 24.38 19.04 -19.41
CA LYS A 294 24.37 19.98 -18.27
C LYS A 294 24.41 19.23 -16.93
N PRO A 295 25.60 18.93 -16.39
CA PRO A 295 25.77 18.23 -15.11
C PRO A 295 25.04 18.92 -13.94
N ASP A 296 25.00 20.25 -13.93
CA ASP A 296 24.39 21.06 -12.85
C ASP A 296 22.88 20.83 -12.69
N HIS A 297 22.19 20.34 -13.74
CA HIS A 297 20.77 19.98 -13.65
C HIS A 297 20.52 18.72 -12.81
N ARG A 298 21.56 17.99 -12.38
CA ARG A 298 21.46 16.85 -11.48
C ARG A 298 21.35 17.35 -10.03
N SER A 299 20.16 17.81 -9.65
CA SER A 299 19.90 18.31 -8.30
C SER A 299 20.35 17.30 -7.22
N PRO A 300 21.14 17.74 -6.21
CA PRO A 300 21.53 16.88 -5.08
C PRO A 300 20.32 16.50 -4.22
N GLU A 301 19.20 17.24 -4.31
CA GLU A 301 17.97 16.94 -3.57
C GLU A 301 17.33 15.64 -4.02
N HIS A 302 17.56 15.22 -5.27
CA HIS A 302 17.11 13.91 -5.74
C HIS A 302 17.67 12.77 -4.88
N ALA A 303 18.87 12.90 -4.31
CA ALA A 303 19.44 11.86 -3.43
C ALA A 303 18.57 11.59 -2.20
N LYS A 304 17.88 12.60 -1.67
CA LYS A 304 16.92 12.48 -0.55
C LYS A 304 15.71 11.61 -0.93
N TRP A 305 15.26 11.71 -2.18
CA TRP A 305 14.03 11.10 -2.69
C TRP A 305 14.26 9.80 -3.50
N CYS A 306 15.50 9.50 -3.90
CA CYS A 306 15.82 8.33 -4.71
C CYS A 306 15.40 7.00 -4.04
N GLY A 307 15.46 6.93 -2.71
CA GLY A 307 14.93 5.80 -1.93
C GLY A 307 13.41 5.67 -2.09
N SER A 308 12.66 6.75 -1.87
CA SER A 308 11.20 6.79 -2.04
C SER A 308 10.76 6.42 -3.45
N TYR A 309 11.45 6.88 -4.51
CA TYR A 309 11.18 6.45 -5.88
C TYR A 309 11.39 4.94 -6.08
N ARG A 310 12.48 4.37 -5.53
CA ARG A 310 12.75 2.93 -5.61
C ARG A 310 11.69 2.11 -4.87
N LEU A 311 11.29 2.56 -3.67
CA LEU A 311 10.26 1.94 -2.84
C LEU A 311 8.89 1.98 -3.52
N PHE A 312 8.46 3.16 -4.00
CA PHE A 312 7.23 3.32 -4.76
C PHE A 312 7.20 2.43 -6.02
N LYS A 313 8.31 2.38 -6.75
CA LYS A 313 8.45 1.49 -7.92
C LYS A 313 8.33 0.02 -7.53
N ALA A 314 8.95 -0.40 -6.44
CA ALA A 314 8.83 -1.77 -5.94
C ALA A 314 7.39 -2.12 -5.53
N PHE A 315 6.63 -1.17 -4.97
CA PHE A 315 5.18 -1.33 -4.76
C PHE A 315 4.42 -1.52 -6.07
N VAL A 316 4.61 -0.65 -7.07
CA VAL A 316 3.92 -0.74 -8.37
C VAL A 316 4.25 -2.05 -9.09
N MET A 317 5.53 -2.46 -9.08
CA MET A 317 5.96 -3.75 -9.63
C MET A 317 5.37 -4.94 -8.89
N PHE A 318 5.34 -4.93 -7.55
CA PHE A 318 4.69 -5.99 -6.78
C PHE A 318 3.21 -6.08 -7.15
N GLN A 319 2.54 -4.93 -7.19
CA GLN A 319 1.10 -4.84 -7.45
C GLN A 319 0.70 -5.33 -8.84
N ALA A 320 1.50 -5.02 -9.86
CA ALA A 320 1.29 -5.50 -11.22
C ALA A 320 1.42 -7.03 -11.36
N ASN A 321 2.20 -7.68 -10.49
CA ASN A 321 2.46 -9.13 -10.56
C ASN A 321 1.65 -9.97 -9.55
N PHE A 322 1.27 -9.40 -8.40
CA PHE A 322 0.69 -10.14 -7.27
C PHE A 322 -0.59 -9.51 -6.68
N GLY A 323 -1.00 -8.31 -7.12
CA GLY A 323 -2.13 -7.59 -6.53
C GLY A 323 -1.76 -6.83 -5.25
N ARG A 324 -2.72 -6.67 -4.32
CA ARG A 324 -2.52 -5.88 -3.08
C ARG A 324 -1.37 -6.48 -2.26
N LEU A 325 -0.43 -5.64 -1.82
CA LEU A 325 0.55 -6.06 -0.82
C LEU A 325 -0.10 -6.04 0.56
N GLU A 326 -0.41 -7.22 1.08
CA GLU A 326 -0.91 -7.40 2.44
C GLU A 326 0.26 -7.73 3.39
N PRO A 327 0.58 -6.86 4.35
CA PRO A 327 1.70 -7.09 5.26
C PRO A 327 1.34 -8.09 6.37
N SER A 328 2.34 -8.78 6.91
CA SER A 328 2.18 -9.66 8.07
C SER A 328 1.72 -8.87 9.30
N LEU A 329 0.57 -9.23 9.84
CA LEU A 329 -0.08 -8.55 10.97
C LEU A 329 0.33 -9.14 12.32
N PRO A 330 0.34 -8.34 13.40
CA PRO A 330 0.59 -8.85 14.73
C PRO A 330 -0.63 -9.58 15.27
N ASN A 331 -0.41 -10.66 16.00
CA ASN A 331 -1.44 -11.39 16.75
C ASN A 331 -1.22 -11.31 18.28
N LYS A 332 -0.21 -10.55 18.71
CA LYS A 332 0.26 -10.47 20.09
C LYS A 332 -0.49 -9.38 20.85
N VAL A 333 -1.12 -9.76 21.95
CA VAL A 333 -1.72 -8.83 22.92
C VAL A 333 -0.69 -8.51 24.01
N LEU A 334 -0.39 -7.23 24.22
CA LEU A 334 0.53 -6.78 25.25
C LEU A 334 -0.11 -6.85 26.64
N GLN A 335 0.69 -7.18 27.64
CA GLN A 335 0.29 -7.20 29.06
C GLN A 335 0.55 -5.85 29.76
N GLU A 336 1.49 -5.06 29.22
CA GLU A 336 1.91 -3.77 29.75
C GLU A 336 1.78 -2.68 28.67
N LEU A 337 1.55 -1.44 29.08
CA LEU A 337 1.52 -0.29 28.17
C LEU A 337 2.95 -0.02 27.64
N PRO A 338 3.16 0.09 26.31
CA PRO A 338 4.50 0.28 25.73
C PRO A 338 4.99 1.74 25.86
N MET A 339 5.06 2.26 27.09
CA MET A 339 5.40 3.67 27.38
C MET A 339 6.80 4.07 26.89
N ALA A 340 7.74 3.12 26.82
CA ALA A 340 9.08 3.36 26.29
C ALA A 340 9.10 3.55 24.75
N CYS A 341 8.06 3.11 24.02
CA CYS A 341 8.02 3.26 22.56
C CYS A 341 7.77 4.71 22.15
N CYS A 342 8.60 5.20 21.24
CA CYS A 342 8.53 6.53 20.65
C CYS A 342 8.35 6.54 19.13
N ASN A 343 8.31 5.39 18.44
CA ASN A 343 8.07 5.29 16.99
C ASN A 343 7.50 3.92 16.59
N SER A 344 7.00 3.83 15.34
CA SER A 344 6.42 2.61 14.77
C SER A 344 7.33 1.38 14.89
N ARG A 345 8.62 1.50 14.55
CA ARG A 345 9.59 0.39 14.57
C ARG A 345 9.70 -0.27 15.95
N GLN A 346 9.70 0.52 17.03
CA GLN A 346 9.74 -0.01 18.39
C GLN A 346 8.44 -0.73 18.78
N ILE A 347 7.27 -0.21 18.36
CA ILE A 347 5.99 -0.91 18.54
C ILE A 347 5.99 -2.25 17.79
N MET A 348 6.43 -2.28 16.52
CA MET A 348 6.53 -3.52 15.75
C MET A 348 7.44 -4.55 16.41
N ASN A 349 8.60 -4.13 16.94
CA ASN A 349 9.53 -5.00 17.66
C ASN A 349 8.88 -5.60 18.93
N ILE A 350 8.17 -4.80 19.73
CA ILE A 350 7.47 -5.30 20.94
C ILE A 350 6.31 -6.25 20.55
N LEU A 351 5.60 -5.96 19.45
CA LEU A 351 4.61 -6.85 18.85
C LEU A 351 5.22 -8.08 18.15
N SER A 352 6.55 -8.21 18.16
CA SER A 352 7.32 -9.33 17.61
C SER A 352 7.24 -9.49 16.08
N LEU A 353 7.03 -8.37 15.37
CA LEU A 353 7.12 -8.27 13.91
C LEU A 353 8.52 -7.85 13.47
N ASN A 354 9.35 -8.81 13.04
CA ASN A 354 10.66 -8.53 12.46
C ASN A 354 10.57 -8.46 10.93
N VAL A 355 10.11 -7.32 10.41
CA VAL A 355 9.96 -7.11 8.96
C VAL A 355 11.26 -6.58 8.37
N VAL A 356 11.91 -7.41 7.54
CA VAL A 356 13.18 -7.07 6.86
C VAL A 356 12.94 -6.41 5.49
N ASP A 357 11.83 -6.73 4.83
CA ASP A 357 11.47 -6.20 3.52
C ASP A 357 10.92 -4.77 3.61
N GLU A 358 11.56 -3.81 2.92
CA GLU A 358 11.19 -2.39 2.95
C GLU A 358 9.74 -2.15 2.49
N CYS A 359 9.28 -2.89 1.46
CA CYS A 359 7.90 -2.79 0.96
C CYS A 359 6.88 -3.26 2.00
N GLU A 360 7.08 -4.43 2.61
CA GLU A 360 6.18 -4.93 3.66
C GLU A 360 6.19 -4.02 4.89
N TYR A 361 7.35 -3.50 5.29
CA TYR A 361 7.44 -2.60 6.45
C TYR A 361 6.78 -1.23 6.17
N ALA A 362 6.90 -0.70 4.95
CA ALA A 362 6.17 0.47 4.50
C ALA A 362 4.64 0.23 4.44
N ALA A 363 4.19 -0.94 3.98
CA ALA A 363 2.78 -1.31 4.01
C ALA A 363 2.25 -1.46 5.45
N LEU A 364 3.04 -2.05 6.35
CA LEU A 364 2.71 -2.23 7.76
C LEU A 364 2.61 -0.88 8.49
N THR A 365 3.52 0.06 8.22
CA THR A 365 3.45 1.42 8.78
C THR A 365 2.21 2.16 8.27
N GLN A 366 1.87 2.07 6.97
CA GLN A 366 0.62 2.60 6.40
C GLN A 366 -0.64 2.03 7.09
N VAL A 367 -0.67 0.73 7.43
CA VAL A 367 -1.80 0.14 8.18
C VAL A 367 -1.85 0.67 9.61
N SER A 368 -0.71 0.69 10.30
CA SER A 368 -0.65 1.02 11.73
C SER A 368 -0.76 2.52 12.06
N THR A 369 -0.48 3.41 11.10
CA THR A 369 -0.23 4.84 11.39
C THR A 369 -1.42 5.55 12.06
N GLY A 370 -2.67 5.31 11.62
CA GLY A 370 -3.85 5.90 12.26
C GLY A 370 -3.97 5.50 13.73
N PRO A 371 -4.14 4.20 14.05
CA PRO A 371 -4.13 3.69 15.42
C PRO A 371 -2.96 4.19 16.28
N LEU A 372 -1.73 4.11 15.78
CA LEU A 372 -0.55 4.50 16.56
C LEU A 372 -0.44 6.02 16.77
N THR A 373 -0.95 6.83 15.85
CA THR A 373 -1.04 8.29 16.02
C THR A 373 -2.08 8.66 17.09
N ALA A 374 -3.25 8.01 17.10
CA ALA A 374 -4.23 8.20 18.18
C ALA A 374 -3.67 7.77 19.56
N TRP A 375 -2.98 6.63 19.62
CA TRP A 375 -2.32 6.17 20.84
C TRP A 375 -1.24 7.17 21.31
N PHE A 376 -0.45 7.70 20.38
CA PHE A 376 0.57 8.72 20.68
C PHE A 376 -0.03 10.02 21.23
N ALA A 377 -1.15 10.49 20.66
CA ALA A 377 -1.86 11.65 21.19
C ALA A 377 -2.36 11.43 22.63
N LEU A 378 -3.02 10.30 22.90
CA LEU A 378 -3.46 9.94 24.25
C LEU A 378 -2.29 9.72 25.22
N LYS A 379 -1.14 9.26 24.74
CA LYS A 379 0.10 9.15 25.52
C LYS A 379 0.58 10.51 25.99
N LEU A 380 0.59 11.51 25.10
CA LEU A 380 1.02 12.88 25.39
C LEU A 380 0.06 13.59 26.36
N CYS A 381 -1.24 13.30 26.28
CA CYS A 381 -2.25 13.82 27.20
C CYS A 381 -2.45 12.97 28.48
N GLU A 382 -1.62 11.96 28.72
CA GLU A 382 -1.67 11.02 29.85
C GLU A 382 -2.98 10.20 29.99
N ARG A 383 -3.81 10.12 28.94
CA ARG A 383 -5.15 9.50 28.95
C ARG A 383 -5.19 8.00 28.59
N LEU A 384 -4.08 7.27 28.71
CA LEU A 384 -3.97 5.85 28.29
C LEU A 384 -4.55 4.80 29.26
N ARG A 385 -5.15 5.21 30.39
CA ARG A 385 -5.55 4.28 31.48
C ARG A 385 -7.03 3.93 31.52
N SER A 386 -7.86 4.49 30.64
CA SER A 386 -9.30 4.23 30.60
C SER A 386 -9.63 2.77 30.21
N CYS A 387 -10.68 2.22 30.81
CA CYS A 387 -11.21 0.88 30.47
C CYS A 387 -12.15 0.89 29.25
N GLU A 388 -12.68 2.07 28.92
CA GLU A 388 -13.44 2.36 27.70
C GLU A 388 -12.87 3.65 27.08
N LEU A 389 -12.80 3.71 25.74
CA LEU A 389 -12.39 4.89 24.99
C LEU A 389 -13.22 5.03 23.72
N THR A 390 -13.60 6.27 23.40
CA THR A 390 -14.26 6.65 22.15
C THR A 390 -13.34 7.56 21.32
N LEU A 391 -13.01 7.11 20.10
CA LEU A 391 -12.20 7.86 19.14
C LEU A 391 -13.10 8.35 17.99
N HIS A 392 -13.08 9.66 17.72
CA HIS A 392 -13.74 10.22 16.54
C HIS A 392 -12.72 10.49 15.44
N LEU A 393 -12.98 10.00 14.23
CA LEU A 393 -12.14 10.21 13.05
C LEU A 393 -12.92 11.08 12.06
N ILE A 394 -12.54 12.35 11.96
CA ILE A 394 -13.24 13.35 11.16
C ILE A 394 -12.56 13.48 9.80
N GLY A 395 -13.36 13.44 8.73
CA GLY A 395 -12.87 13.40 7.35
C GLY A 395 -12.34 12.01 6.97
N ALA A 396 -12.90 10.95 7.56
CA ALA A 396 -12.45 9.58 7.33
C ALA A 396 -12.73 9.11 5.88
N GLU A 397 -11.70 8.53 5.23
CA GLU A 397 -11.79 7.95 3.88
C GLU A 397 -12.04 6.44 3.97
N ILE A 398 -12.90 5.85 3.12
CA ILE A 398 -13.07 4.39 3.11
C ILE A 398 -11.74 3.71 2.77
N GLU A 399 -11.07 4.20 1.73
CA GLU A 399 -9.86 3.65 1.13
C GLU A 399 -8.62 3.75 2.05
N PHE A 400 -8.74 4.38 3.23
CA PHE A 400 -7.65 4.49 4.20
C PHE A 400 -8.09 4.15 5.63
N GLU A 401 -9.04 4.88 6.23
CA GLU A 401 -9.53 4.63 7.59
C GLU A 401 -10.22 3.27 7.74
N VAL A 402 -10.98 2.85 6.72
CA VAL A 402 -11.89 1.68 6.75
C VAL A 402 -11.33 0.46 6.02
N ASP A 403 -10.46 0.63 5.02
CA ASP A 403 -9.82 -0.40 4.16
C ASP A 403 -8.99 -1.47 4.92
N MET A 404 -8.95 -1.39 6.26
CA MET A 404 -8.54 -2.47 7.14
C MET A 404 -9.04 -2.27 8.60
N LEU A 405 -10.34 -2.36 8.89
CA LEU A 405 -10.89 -2.08 10.24
C LEU A 405 -10.18 -2.82 11.39
N GLN A 406 -9.74 -4.06 11.19
CA GLN A 406 -8.99 -4.85 12.18
C GLN A 406 -7.75 -4.14 12.74
N LYS A 407 -7.16 -3.16 12.03
CA LYS A 407 -6.02 -2.35 12.53
C LYS A 407 -6.29 -1.68 13.88
N TRP A 408 -7.54 -1.31 14.17
CA TRP A 408 -7.94 -0.73 15.46
C TRP A 408 -7.89 -1.76 16.60
N GLU A 409 -8.19 -3.03 16.31
CA GLU A 409 -7.90 -4.08 17.29
C GLU A 409 -6.38 -4.28 17.44
N LEU A 410 -5.66 -4.49 16.33
CA LEU A 410 -4.29 -4.99 16.35
C LEU A 410 -3.22 -3.95 16.75
N PHE A 411 -3.45 -2.66 16.46
CA PHE A 411 -2.50 -1.58 16.75
C PHE A 411 -3.01 -0.57 17.78
N PHE A 412 -4.20 -0.76 18.35
CA PHE A 412 -4.71 0.07 19.46
C PHE A 412 -5.11 -0.81 20.65
N LEU A 413 -6.15 -1.64 20.50
CA LEU A 413 -6.65 -2.48 21.59
C LEU A 413 -5.58 -3.47 22.08
N HIS A 414 -4.82 -4.10 21.19
CA HIS A 414 -3.76 -5.07 21.55
C HIS A 414 -2.58 -4.42 22.29
N ILE A 415 -2.33 -3.12 22.15
CA ILE A 415 -1.25 -2.40 22.88
C ILE A 415 -1.71 -1.70 24.15
N MET A 416 -3.03 -1.67 24.43
CA MET A 416 -3.62 -1.03 25.62
C MET A 416 -4.26 -2.07 26.55
N PRO A 417 -3.52 -2.74 27.46
CA PRO A 417 -4.01 -3.86 28.27
C PRO A 417 -5.23 -3.53 29.15
N ALA A 418 -5.30 -2.30 29.67
CA ALA A 418 -6.43 -1.84 30.49
C ALA A 418 -7.74 -1.67 29.70
N LEU A 419 -7.65 -1.40 28.39
CA LEU A 419 -8.79 -1.10 27.55
C LEU A 419 -9.62 -2.36 27.28
N LYS A 420 -10.93 -2.29 27.54
CA LYS A 420 -11.91 -3.35 27.31
C LYS A 420 -12.87 -3.00 26.17
N CYS A 421 -13.32 -1.76 26.11
CA CYS A 421 -14.18 -1.25 25.05
C CYS A 421 -13.47 -0.16 24.25
N LEU A 422 -13.39 -0.31 22.93
CA LEU A 422 -12.95 0.74 22.02
C LEU A 422 -14.09 1.07 21.07
N ASN A 423 -14.58 2.31 21.11
CA ASN A 423 -15.55 2.83 20.15
C ASN A 423 -14.78 3.65 19.10
N VAL A 424 -14.92 3.32 17.81
CA VAL A 424 -14.30 4.09 16.72
C VAL A 424 -15.42 4.62 15.83
N VAL A 425 -15.58 5.94 15.82
CA VAL A 425 -16.61 6.65 15.06
C VAL A 425 -15.96 7.32 13.85
N PHE A 426 -16.26 6.82 12.66
CA PHE A 426 -15.86 7.43 11.40
C PHE A 426 -16.92 8.47 11.02
N VAL A 427 -16.52 9.73 10.81
CA VAL A 427 -17.45 10.82 10.48
C VAL A 427 -16.95 11.60 9.27
N GLY A 428 -17.83 11.79 8.29
CA GLY A 428 -17.59 12.66 7.14
C GLY A 428 -18.67 12.52 6.06
N PRO A 429 -18.97 13.58 5.30
CA PRO A 429 -19.98 13.53 4.24
C PRO A 429 -19.53 12.73 3.00
N GLU A 430 -18.24 12.42 2.91
CA GLU A 430 -17.62 11.63 1.84
C GLU A 430 -17.27 10.20 2.31
N LEU A 431 -17.86 9.74 3.42
CA LEU A 431 -17.57 8.45 4.04
C LEU A 431 -18.21 7.27 3.29
N ASN A 432 -19.10 7.47 2.32
CA ASN A 432 -19.69 6.38 1.54
C ASN A 432 -19.86 6.63 0.02
N PRO A 433 -18.78 6.91 -0.72
CA PRO A 433 -18.86 7.16 -2.17
C PRO A 433 -19.29 5.90 -2.96
N ASN A 434 -19.08 4.71 -2.39
CA ASN A 434 -19.29 3.41 -3.03
C ASN A 434 -20.55 2.67 -2.53
N ASN A 435 -21.41 3.30 -1.73
CA ASN A 435 -22.62 2.71 -1.12
C ASN A 435 -22.38 1.35 -0.41
N ILE A 436 -21.29 1.24 0.35
CA ILE A 436 -20.93 0.08 1.16
C ILE A 436 -21.91 -0.06 2.34
N SER A 437 -22.30 -1.29 2.66
CA SER A 437 -23.16 -1.59 3.80
C SER A 437 -22.43 -1.43 5.14
N PHE A 438 -22.68 -0.33 5.84
CA PHE A 438 -22.14 -0.11 7.18
C PHE A 438 -22.67 -1.12 8.21
N GLU A 439 -23.89 -1.62 8.05
CA GLU A 439 -24.46 -2.68 8.92
C GLU A 439 -23.69 -4.00 8.84
N GLN A 440 -22.96 -4.23 7.76
CA GLN A 440 -22.05 -5.36 7.63
C GLN A 440 -20.69 -5.08 8.31
N LEU A 441 -20.11 -3.88 8.11
CA LEU A 441 -18.86 -3.48 8.77
C LEU A 441 -18.97 -3.44 10.31
N LYS A 442 -20.14 -3.06 10.84
CA LYS A 442 -20.46 -3.09 12.27
C LYS A 442 -20.36 -4.49 12.91
N LYS A 443 -20.46 -5.58 12.12
CA LYS A 443 -20.47 -6.97 12.62
C LYS A 443 -19.09 -7.60 12.80
N ILE A 444 -18.00 -6.89 12.50
CA ILE A 444 -16.63 -7.42 12.60
C ILE A 444 -16.30 -7.81 14.05
N LYS A 445 -16.24 -9.12 14.30
CA LYS A 445 -15.88 -9.71 15.60
C LYS A 445 -14.37 -9.57 15.86
N CYS A 446 -13.98 -9.11 17.05
CA CYS A 446 -12.57 -9.12 17.48
C CYS A 446 -11.97 -10.54 17.52
N CYS A 447 -10.65 -10.65 17.56
CA CYS A 447 -9.94 -11.93 17.61
C CYS A 447 -10.30 -12.79 18.84
N ARG A 448 -10.04 -14.10 18.77
CA ARG A 448 -10.39 -15.06 19.83
C ARG A 448 -9.81 -14.71 21.22
N LEU A 449 -8.63 -14.08 21.28
CA LEU A 449 -8.02 -13.65 22.55
C LEU A 449 -8.81 -12.51 23.18
N CYS A 450 -9.14 -11.48 22.41
CA CYS A 450 -9.97 -10.35 22.86
C CYS A 450 -11.37 -10.81 23.28
N ARG A 451 -12.04 -11.67 22.50
CA ARG A 451 -13.36 -12.22 22.87
C ARG A 451 -13.32 -12.98 24.20
N LYS A 452 -12.33 -13.87 24.40
CA LYS A 452 -12.16 -14.58 25.69
C LYS A 452 -11.86 -13.63 26.86
N ALA A 453 -11.16 -12.53 26.61
CA ALA A 453 -10.84 -11.51 27.62
C ALA A 453 -11.93 -10.44 27.81
N GLN A 454 -13.13 -10.64 27.23
CA GLN A 454 -14.27 -9.71 27.23
C GLN A 454 -13.86 -8.30 26.73
N ARG A 455 -13.15 -8.25 25.61
CA ARG A 455 -12.71 -7.03 24.94
C ARG A 455 -13.37 -6.90 23.57
N LYS A 456 -13.82 -5.69 23.22
CA LYS A 456 -14.53 -5.38 21.97
C LYS A 456 -14.04 -4.08 21.33
N VAL A 457 -14.09 -4.03 20.01
CA VAL A 457 -14.03 -2.81 19.21
C VAL A 457 -15.39 -2.66 18.54
N ASN A 458 -16.04 -1.52 18.73
CA ASN A 458 -17.31 -1.17 18.10
C ASN A 458 -17.05 -0.10 17.04
N TYR A 459 -17.57 -0.28 15.83
CA TYR A 459 -17.41 0.66 14.73
C TYR A 459 -18.72 1.41 14.48
N PHE A 460 -18.65 2.73 14.34
CA PHE A 460 -19.79 3.60 14.06
C PHE A 460 -19.46 4.45 12.82
N PHE A 461 -20.46 4.70 11.97
CA PHE A 461 -20.26 5.34 10.67
C PHE A 461 -21.32 6.42 10.47
N GLU A 462 -20.88 7.66 10.39
CA GLU A 462 -21.73 8.85 10.33
C GLU A 462 -21.44 9.60 9.03
N ASN A 463 -22.26 9.36 8.01
CA ASN A 463 -22.11 9.97 6.68
C ASN A 463 -22.69 11.40 6.65
N SER A 464 -22.20 12.27 7.54
CA SER A 464 -22.66 13.65 7.72
C SER A 464 -21.50 14.58 8.11
N LEU A 465 -21.78 15.89 8.14
CA LEU A 465 -20.83 16.87 8.68
C LEU A 465 -20.73 16.74 10.20
N TYR A 466 -19.51 16.77 10.75
CA TYR A 466 -19.27 16.51 12.17
C TYR A 466 -20.05 17.43 13.12
N HIS A 467 -20.20 18.71 12.77
CA HIS A 467 -20.95 19.68 13.56
C HIS A 467 -22.48 19.49 13.51
N VAL A 468 -22.98 18.65 12.59
CA VAL A 468 -24.36 18.12 12.59
C VAL A 468 -24.43 16.91 13.51
N TYR A 469 -23.55 15.92 13.34
CA TYR A 469 -23.46 14.74 14.23
C TYR A 469 -23.36 15.12 15.72
N CYS A 470 -22.63 16.19 16.08
CA CYS A 470 -22.56 16.72 17.45
C CYS A 470 -23.90 17.15 18.08
N ARG A 471 -24.98 17.22 17.31
CA ARG A 471 -26.33 17.61 17.76
C ARG A 471 -27.33 16.46 17.75
N GLU A 472 -26.91 15.31 17.24
CA GLU A 472 -27.76 14.12 17.07
C GLU A 472 -27.94 13.36 18.41
N PRO A 473 -29.11 12.75 18.68
CA PRO A 473 -29.33 11.96 19.89
C PRO A 473 -28.37 10.77 20.04
N GLN A 474 -27.88 10.21 18.93
CA GLN A 474 -26.91 9.12 18.86
C GLN A 474 -25.44 9.58 18.94
N PHE A 475 -25.18 10.84 19.29
CA PHE A 475 -23.82 11.34 19.48
C PHE A 475 -23.11 10.61 20.64
N LEU A 476 -21.97 9.98 20.35
CA LEU A 476 -21.09 9.43 21.35
C LEU A 476 -20.11 10.50 21.82
N GLN A 477 -19.85 10.62 23.12
CA GLN A 477 -18.85 11.56 23.62
C GLN A 477 -17.43 11.01 23.35
N PRO A 478 -16.53 11.74 22.67
CA PRO A 478 -15.17 11.29 22.40
C PRO A 478 -14.21 11.57 23.57
N ASP A 479 -13.24 10.65 23.73
CA ASP A 479 -12.03 10.84 24.54
C ASP A 479 -10.87 11.42 23.72
N LEU A 480 -10.90 11.22 22.40
CA LEU A 480 -9.96 11.79 21.43
C LEU A 480 -10.68 12.08 20.11
N VAL A 481 -10.42 13.25 19.53
CA VAL A 481 -10.81 13.59 18.16
C VAL A 481 -9.58 13.59 17.26
N CYS A 482 -9.68 12.96 16.09
CA CYS A 482 -8.61 12.84 15.11
C CYS A 482 -9.03 13.47 13.78
N PHE A 483 -8.20 14.36 13.25
CA PHE A 483 -8.30 14.89 11.89
C PHE A 483 -7.11 14.34 11.08
N TYR A 484 -7.29 13.22 10.40
CA TYR A 484 -6.21 12.62 9.62
C TYR A 484 -6.14 13.22 8.22
N ASN A 485 -5.02 13.87 7.91
CA ASN A 485 -4.70 14.42 6.60
C ASN A 485 -5.77 15.35 5.99
N ALA A 486 -6.63 15.95 6.83
CA ALA A 486 -7.90 16.56 6.44
C ALA A 486 -7.79 17.87 5.61
N GLY A 487 -6.59 18.45 5.46
CA GLY A 487 -6.36 19.60 4.58
C GLY A 487 -7.09 20.88 5.00
N LEU A 488 -7.19 21.13 6.31
CA LEU A 488 -8.03 22.16 6.94
C LEU A 488 -7.70 23.59 6.52
N TYR A 489 -6.45 23.83 6.09
CA TYR A 489 -6.00 25.12 5.55
C TYR A 489 -6.72 25.54 4.25
N ARG A 490 -7.34 24.61 3.51
CA ARG A 490 -8.00 24.88 2.23
C ARG A 490 -9.34 25.60 2.42
N SER A 491 -9.59 26.63 1.61
CA SER A 491 -10.82 27.44 1.62
C SER A 491 -11.92 26.93 0.67
N THR A 492 -11.72 25.76 0.05
CA THR A 492 -12.72 25.05 -0.76
C THR A 492 -12.63 23.57 -0.42
N GLY A 493 -13.61 23.05 0.31
CA GLY A 493 -13.71 21.66 0.72
C GLY A 493 -14.96 21.01 0.13
N TYR A 494 -15.73 20.34 0.99
CA TYR A 494 -16.99 19.69 0.61
C TYR A 494 -17.96 20.67 -0.07
N ALA A 495 -18.61 20.24 -1.15
CA ALA A 495 -19.52 21.05 -1.96
C ALA A 495 -18.95 22.39 -2.47
N LEU A 496 -17.61 22.54 -2.56
CA LEU A 496 -16.87 23.77 -2.87
C LEU A 496 -16.90 24.84 -1.76
N GLU A 497 -17.40 24.52 -0.57
CA GLU A 497 -17.49 25.43 0.58
C GLU A 497 -16.44 25.10 1.66
N ASP A 498 -16.10 26.07 2.52
CA ASP A 498 -15.25 25.83 3.70
C ASP A 498 -16.11 25.44 4.91
N THR A 499 -16.37 24.14 5.07
CA THR A 499 -17.16 23.58 6.19
C THR A 499 -16.32 23.29 7.44
N TRP A 500 -15.01 23.58 7.40
CA TRP A 500 -14.10 23.34 8.53
C TRP A 500 -14.31 24.26 9.73
N PRO A 501 -14.63 25.58 9.61
CA PRO A 501 -14.78 26.47 10.77
C PRO A 501 -15.75 25.95 11.82
N ASP A 502 -16.93 25.48 11.41
CA ASP A 502 -17.94 25.00 12.36
C ASP A 502 -17.61 23.60 12.89
N THR A 503 -17.02 22.74 12.05
CA THR A 503 -16.47 21.45 12.48
C THR A 503 -15.37 21.60 13.55
N ILE A 504 -14.45 22.55 13.35
CA ILE A 504 -13.39 22.88 14.29
C ILE A 504 -14.00 23.42 15.60
N LYS A 505 -14.91 24.42 15.55
CA LYS A 505 -15.61 24.92 16.74
C LYS A 505 -16.32 23.81 17.52
N SER A 506 -17.07 22.95 16.83
CA SER A 506 -17.73 21.80 17.45
C SER A 506 -16.73 20.87 18.13
N SER A 507 -15.59 20.54 17.50
CA SER A 507 -14.56 19.72 18.15
C SER A 507 -13.94 20.39 19.39
N LEU A 508 -13.61 21.69 19.31
CA LEU A 508 -13.01 22.46 20.40
C LEU A 508 -13.91 22.59 21.63
N ASN A 509 -15.23 22.60 21.42
CA ASN A 509 -16.25 22.69 22.48
C ASN A 509 -16.37 21.40 23.31
N LEU A 510 -15.90 20.25 22.81
CA LEU A 510 -15.99 18.95 23.50
C LEU A 510 -14.96 18.80 24.63
N LYS A 511 -13.93 19.67 24.68
CA LYS A 511 -12.88 19.69 25.73
C LYS A 511 -12.14 18.35 25.91
N CYS A 512 -12.06 17.56 24.83
CA CYS A 512 -11.17 16.41 24.70
C CYS A 512 -9.93 16.80 23.87
N PRO A 513 -8.81 16.07 24.00
CA PRO A 513 -7.67 16.21 23.11
C PRO A 513 -8.06 16.04 21.64
N ILE A 514 -7.40 16.83 20.79
CA ILE A 514 -7.53 16.77 19.34
C ILE A 514 -6.15 16.54 18.75
N VAL A 515 -6.00 15.49 17.95
CA VAL A 515 -4.82 15.26 17.11
C VAL A 515 -5.15 15.58 15.66
N VAL A 516 -4.26 16.31 15.01
CA VAL A 516 -4.38 16.69 13.60
C VAL A 516 -3.13 16.24 12.88
N THR A 517 -3.28 15.70 11.68
CA THR A 517 -2.15 15.32 10.83
C THR A 517 -2.24 15.96 9.44
N SER A 518 -1.07 16.16 8.82
CA SER A 518 -0.95 16.77 7.50
C SER A 518 0.08 16.01 6.65
N TYR A 519 0.02 16.16 5.33
CA TYR A 519 0.93 15.47 4.40
C TYR A 519 2.32 16.12 4.35
N THR A 520 2.42 17.40 4.69
CA THR A 520 3.66 18.18 4.57
C THR A 520 3.95 19.06 5.79
N LYS A 521 5.22 19.47 5.92
CA LYS A 521 5.67 20.45 6.91
C LYS A 521 5.00 21.82 6.76
N TYR A 522 4.56 22.16 5.54
CA TYR A 522 3.94 23.44 5.21
C TYR A 522 2.48 23.53 5.67
N GLU A 523 1.74 22.42 5.57
CA GLU A 523 0.32 22.38 5.92
C GLU A 523 0.07 22.46 7.44
N ALA A 524 0.82 21.69 8.25
CA ALA A 524 0.52 21.54 9.67
C ALA A 524 0.50 22.86 10.49
N PRO A 525 1.38 23.85 10.25
CA PRO A 525 1.25 25.18 10.89
C PRO A 525 0.01 25.97 10.45
N LEU A 526 -0.44 25.82 9.20
CA LEU A 526 -1.65 26.48 8.69
C LEU A 526 -2.91 25.84 9.25
N ASP A 527 -2.93 24.51 9.32
CA ASP A 527 -3.99 23.73 9.98
C ASP A 527 -4.10 24.12 11.47
N MET A 528 -2.97 24.26 12.18
CA MET A 528 -2.97 24.75 13.57
C MET A 528 -3.47 26.20 13.68
N ALA A 529 -3.09 27.09 12.76
CA ALA A 529 -3.56 28.47 12.76
C ALA A 529 -5.08 28.58 12.60
N LYS A 530 -5.71 27.67 11.82
CA LYS A 530 -7.18 27.55 11.75
C LYS A 530 -7.77 27.19 13.12
N PHE A 531 -7.21 26.23 13.86
CA PHE A 531 -7.69 25.89 15.22
C PHE A 531 -7.59 27.08 16.18
N VAL A 532 -6.45 27.77 16.21
CA VAL A 532 -6.26 28.95 17.07
C VAL A 532 -7.26 30.05 16.70
N GLY A 533 -7.47 30.32 15.40
CA GLY A 533 -8.40 31.35 14.92
C GLY A 533 -9.89 31.02 15.10
N GLN A 534 -10.27 29.76 15.28
CA GLN A 534 -11.65 29.34 15.57
C GLN A 534 -11.93 29.11 17.06
N SER A 535 -10.92 29.24 17.92
CA SER A 535 -11.07 29.01 19.36
C SER A 535 -11.52 30.27 20.10
N ASN A 536 -12.61 30.15 20.86
CA ASN A 536 -13.06 31.17 21.81
C ASN A 536 -12.32 31.08 23.17
N ARG A 537 -11.33 30.20 23.30
CA ARG A 537 -10.53 29.97 24.51
C ARG A 537 -9.05 29.82 24.19
N HIS A 538 -8.18 30.01 25.18
CA HIS A 538 -6.79 29.57 25.05
C HIS A 538 -6.75 28.06 24.79
N LEU A 539 -6.06 27.64 23.72
CA LEU A 539 -5.81 26.23 23.42
C LEU A 539 -4.49 25.81 24.06
N ASN A 540 -4.49 24.69 24.78
CA ASN A 540 -3.26 24.11 25.27
C ASN A 540 -2.59 23.35 24.11
N VAL A 541 -1.43 23.82 23.62
CA VAL A 541 -0.68 23.14 22.56
C VAL A 541 0.23 22.09 23.20
N VAL A 542 -0.32 20.89 23.39
CA VAL A 542 0.39 19.72 23.97
C VAL A 542 1.57 19.29 23.10
N LEU A 543 1.41 19.36 21.77
CA LEU A 543 2.47 19.11 20.80
C LEU A 543 2.36 20.11 19.65
N PRO A 544 3.35 20.99 19.41
CA PRO A 544 3.36 21.88 18.25
C PRO A 544 3.62 21.10 16.94
N PRO A 545 3.30 21.67 15.77
CA PRO A 545 3.51 21.06 14.45
C PRO A 545 4.91 20.48 14.27
N THR A 546 4.99 19.15 14.23
CA THR A 546 6.23 18.39 14.15
C THR A 546 6.06 17.12 13.31
N THR A 547 7.14 16.44 12.99
CA THR A 547 7.08 15.13 12.31
C THR A 547 6.46 14.09 13.24
N ASN A 548 5.45 13.38 12.76
CA ASN A 548 4.81 12.31 13.50
C ASN A 548 5.72 11.06 13.50
N PRO A 549 6.19 10.57 14.66
CA PRO A 549 7.05 9.39 14.69
C PRO A 549 6.30 8.07 14.44
N PHE A 550 4.98 8.15 14.27
CA PHE A 550 4.09 7.06 13.86
C PHE A 550 3.51 7.26 12.46
N SER A 551 4.11 8.12 11.62
CA SER A 551 3.70 8.28 10.22
C SER A 551 3.83 6.98 9.42
N SER A 552 3.18 6.94 8.25
CA SER A 552 3.50 5.94 7.25
C SER A 552 4.90 6.15 6.67
N GLU A 553 5.58 5.06 6.29
CA GLU A 553 6.79 5.08 5.46
C GLU A 553 6.47 4.71 3.99
N LYS A 554 5.20 4.45 3.65
CA LYS A 554 4.76 4.19 2.26
C LYS A 554 4.67 5.52 1.48
N PRO A 555 5.48 5.69 0.41
CA PRO A 555 5.42 6.89 -0.40
C PRO A 555 4.18 6.89 -1.31
N GLU A 556 3.50 8.03 -1.38
CA GLU A 556 2.42 8.31 -2.32
C GLU A 556 2.81 9.52 -3.18
N ARG A 557 2.56 9.49 -4.49
CA ARG A 557 3.02 10.58 -5.38
C ARG A 557 2.32 11.89 -5.07
N ASN A 558 3.11 12.94 -4.84
CA ASN A 558 2.61 14.30 -4.76
C ASN A 558 2.44 14.87 -6.17
N PHE A 559 1.38 15.64 -6.41
CA PHE A 559 1.20 16.48 -7.60
C PHE A 559 1.09 17.98 -7.26
N ILE A 560 0.81 18.31 -6.01
CA ILE A 560 0.49 19.68 -5.57
C ILE A 560 1.74 20.54 -5.42
N SER A 561 2.83 19.96 -4.89
CA SER A 561 4.15 20.57 -4.66
C SER A 561 5.29 19.61 -5.02
N ASP A 562 5.13 18.91 -6.15
CA ASP A 562 6.03 17.85 -6.61
C ASP A 562 7.44 18.34 -6.98
N ASN A 563 7.60 19.66 -7.18
CA ASN A 563 8.88 20.33 -7.34
C ASN A 563 9.71 20.46 -6.05
N GLU A 564 9.09 20.32 -4.87
CA GLU A 564 9.76 20.38 -3.55
C GLU A 564 9.81 18.99 -2.91
N ALA A 565 8.67 18.30 -2.93
CA ALA A 565 8.48 16.97 -2.37
C ALA A 565 7.71 16.10 -3.37
N PRO A 566 8.38 15.27 -4.19
CA PRO A 566 7.71 14.40 -5.16
C PRO A 566 6.84 13.31 -4.53
N PHE A 567 6.99 13.07 -3.22
CA PHE A 567 6.18 12.15 -2.44
C PHE A 567 5.63 12.80 -1.17
N ILE A 568 4.44 12.36 -0.80
CA ILE A 568 3.78 12.57 0.48
C ILE A 568 3.62 11.23 1.20
N PHE A 569 3.36 11.30 2.51
CA PHE A 569 3.13 10.13 3.36
C PHE A 569 1.89 10.37 4.22
N LYS A 570 1.06 9.35 4.43
CA LYS A 570 -0.09 9.45 5.35
C LYS A 570 0.39 9.72 6.77
N ASN A 571 -0.28 10.64 7.45
CA ASN A 571 0.00 11.15 8.79
C ASN A 571 1.45 11.63 9.01
N PHE A 572 2.09 12.29 8.03
CA PHE A 572 3.52 12.63 8.09
C PHE A 572 3.89 13.67 9.15
N TYR A 573 3.13 14.76 9.24
CA TYR A 573 3.24 15.74 10.31
C TYR A 573 2.04 15.64 11.24
N CYS A 574 2.19 16.02 12.50
CA CYS A 574 1.09 16.15 13.44
C CYS A 574 1.27 17.31 14.43
N PHE A 575 0.16 17.69 15.05
CA PHE A 575 0.11 18.49 16.29
C PHE A 575 -1.02 17.97 17.19
N VAL A 576 -0.95 18.30 18.48
CA VAL A 576 -1.95 17.91 19.48
C VAL A 576 -2.34 19.14 20.30
N VAL A 577 -3.64 19.39 20.43
CA VAL A 577 -4.21 20.48 21.24
C VAL A 577 -5.27 19.97 22.22
N GLU A 578 -5.50 20.71 23.30
CA GLU A 578 -6.51 20.44 24.34
C GLU A 578 -7.28 21.71 24.75
#